data_AF-A0A2H0MPG7-F1
#
_entry.id   AF-A0A2H0MPG7-F1
#
_cell.length_a   1.000
_cell.length_b   1.000
_cell.length_c   1.000
_cell.angle_alpha   90.00
_cell.angle_beta   90.00
_cell.angle_gamma   90.00
#
_symmetry.space_group_name_H-M   'P 1'
#
loop_
_entity.id
_entity.type
_entity.pdbx_description
1 polymer ?
#
loop_
_entity_poly.entity_id
_entity_poly.type
_entity_poly.pdbx_seq_one_letter_code
_entity_poly.pdbx_strand_id
1 'polypeptide(L)'
;MIELVFFPGCPLANQIRTWLINWRVPFREICQDTLEEGHPMQNLTSPSLLRDGEILLGENLGAPGAGCTWPLPDAETLRKTISG
;
A
#
# COMPACT_ATOMS: atom_id res chain seq x y z
N MET A 1 4.92 6.03 -10.73
CA MET A 1 3.90 6.74 -9.89
C MET A 1 3.63 5.92 -8.63
N ILE A 2 3.32 6.50 -7.46
CA ILE A 2 3.03 5.69 -6.26
C ILE A 2 1.57 5.19 -6.28
N GLU A 3 1.38 3.94 -5.88
CA GLU A 3 0.07 3.31 -5.75
C GLU A 3 -0.11 2.83 -4.32
N LEU A 4 -1.14 3.30 -3.62
CA LEU A 4 -1.54 2.85 -2.30
C LEU A 4 -2.67 1.83 -2.46
N VAL A 5 -2.36 0.56 -2.26
CA VAL A 5 -3.34 -0.54 -2.26
C VAL A 5 -3.80 -0.77 -0.83
N PHE A 6 -5.11 -0.85 -0.62
CA PHE A 6 -5.70 -1.02 0.71
C PHE A 6 -7.08 -1.67 0.65
N PHE A 7 -7.52 -2.25 1.76
CA PHE A 7 -8.93 -2.59 1.99
C PHE A 7 -9.62 -1.54 2.90
N PRO A 8 -10.93 -1.32 2.77
CA PRO A 8 -11.69 -0.42 3.65
C PRO A 8 -11.57 -0.82 5.13
N GLY A 9 -11.22 0.14 5.98
CA GLY A 9 -11.07 -0.08 7.42
C GLY A 9 -9.64 -0.39 7.89
N CYS A 10 -8.65 -0.44 6.99
CA CYS A 10 -7.25 -0.55 7.38
C CYS A 10 -6.74 0.76 8.04
N PRO A 11 -6.41 0.79 9.35
CA PRO A 11 -5.98 2.02 10.02
C PRO A 11 -4.61 2.48 9.54
N LEU A 12 -3.73 1.54 9.17
CA LEU A 12 -2.38 1.78 8.68
C LEU A 12 -2.39 2.45 7.30
N ALA A 13 -3.40 2.18 6.47
CA ALA A 13 -3.56 2.86 5.19
C ALA A 13 -3.81 4.37 5.37
N ASN A 14 -4.60 4.76 6.37
CA ASN A 14 -4.83 6.18 6.69
C ASN A 14 -3.54 6.89 7.13
N GLN A 15 -2.68 6.20 7.89
CA GLN A 15 -1.39 6.71 8.31
C GLN A 15 -0.47 6.95 7.10
N ILE A 16 -0.35 5.98 6.20
CA ILE A 16 0.46 6.13 4.98
C ILE A 16 -0.09 7.22 4.06
N ARG A 17 -1.41 7.28 3.86
CA ARG A 17 -2.06 8.35 3.10
C ARG A 17 -1.65 9.73 3.62
N THR A 18 -1.70 9.92 4.93
CA THR A 18 -1.32 11.18 5.59
C THR A 18 0.14 11.52 5.32
N TRP A 19 1.04 10.55 5.39
CA TRP A 19 2.46 10.75 5.08
C TRP A 19 2.70 11.14 3.62
N LEU A 20 2.09 10.44 2.67
CA LEU A 20 2.24 10.75 1.24
C LEU A 20 1.76 12.17 0.91
N ILE A 21 0.61 12.58 1.48
CA ILE A 21 0.08 13.95 1.36
C ILE A 21 1.07 14.97 1.94
N ASN A 22 1.56 14.75 3.15
CA ASN A 22 2.50 15.66 3.82
C ASN A 22 3.83 15.80 3.06
N TRP A 23 4.29 14.73 2.42
CA TRP A 23 5.50 14.73 1.59
C TRP A 23 5.28 15.27 0.18
N ARG A 24 4.03 15.62 -0.19
CA ARG A 24 3.64 16.05 -1.53
C ARG A 24 4.03 15.03 -2.61
N VAL A 25 3.98 13.75 -2.27
CA VAL A 25 4.22 12.65 -3.22
C VAL A 25 2.90 12.40 -3.96
N PRO A 26 2.87 12.46 -5.31
CA PRO A 26 1.68 12.09 -6.06
C PRO A 26 1.45 10.58 -5.98
N PHE A 27 0.25 10.18 -5.58
CA PHE A 27 -0.15 8.77 -5.51
C PHE A 27 -1.58 8.58 -6.02
N ARG A 28 -1.88 7.35 -6.44
CA ARG A 28 -3.25 6.87 -6.64
C ARG A 28 -3.63 5.87 -5.57
N GLU A 29 -4.91 5.78 -5.29
CA GLU A 29 -5.48 4.85 -4.32
C GLU A 29 -6.18 3.71 -5.04
N ILE A 30 -5.95 2.49 -4.58
CA ILE A 30 -6.54 1.27 -5.13
C ILE A 30 -7.22 0.52 -4.00
N CYS A 31 -8.56 0.51 -4.02
CA CYS A 31 -9.37 -0.20 -3.04
C CYS A 31 -9.53 -1.66 -3.49
N GLN A 32 -9.05 -2.61 -2.68
CA GLN A 32 -9.08 -4.04 -2.99
C GLN A 32 -10.51 -4.57 -3.21
N ASP A 33 -11.47 -4.06 -2.44
CA ASP A 33 -12.89 -4.44 -2.51
C ASP A 33 -13.56 -3.99 -3.82
N THR A 34 -12.96 -3.07 -4.57
CA THR A 34 -13.50 -2.57 -5.85
C THR A 34 -12.87 -3.24 -7.07
N LEU A 35 -11.85 -4.07 -6.86
CA LEU A 35 -11.18 -4.79 -7.94
C LEU A 35 -12.04 -5.96 -8.42
N GLU A 36 -11.86 -6.33 -9.68
CA GLU A 36 -12.46 -7.54 -10.24
C GLU A 36 -12.00 -8.78 -9.45
N GLU A 37 -12.86 -9.79 -9.36
CA GLU A 37 -12.54 -11.04 -8.67
C GLU A 37 -11.29 -11.69 -9.28
N GLY A 38 -10.36 -12.08 -8.40
CA GLY A 38 -9.10 -12.70 -8.82
C GLY A 38 -8.03 -11.70 -9.26
N HIS A 39 -8.28 -10.39 -9.15
CA HIS A 39 -7.27 -9.39 -9.46
C HIS A 39 -6.03 -9.56 -8.55
N PRO A 40 -4.79 -9.58 -9.08
CA PRO A 40 -3.59 -9.88 -8.30
C PRO A 40 -3.40 -9.01 -7.05
N MET A 41 -3.82 -7.74 -7.13
CA MET A 41 -3.72 -6.80 -6.01
C MET A 41 -4.68 -7.10 -4.85
N GLN A 42 -5.68 -7.98 -5.01
CA GLN A 42 -6.51 -8.47 -3.90
C GLN A 42 -5.70 -9.34 -2.92
N ASN A 43 -4.59 -9.92 -3.38
CA ASN A 43 -3.74 -10.79 -2.58
C ASN A 43 -2.58 -10.03 -1.92
N LEU A 44 -2.58 -8.70 -1.97
CA LEU A 44 -1.59 -7.88 -1.29
C LEU A 44 -2.02 -7.61 0.15
N THR A 45 -1.05 -7.49 1.06
CA THR A 45 -1.31 -6.97 2.40
C THR A 45 -1.79 -5.51 2.33
N SER A 46 -2.57 -5.08 3.32
CA SER A 46 -3.01 -3.69 3.44
C SER A 46 -2.33 -2.98 4.61
N PRO A 47 -1.79 -1.77 4.41
CA PRO A 47 -1.57 -1.13 3.11
C PRO A 47 -0.38 -1.73 2.37
N SER A 48 -0.42 -1.75 1.04
CA SER A 48 0.76 -1.95 0.20
C SER A 48 1.08 -0.69 -0.59
N LEU A 49 2.36 -0.41 -0.78
CA LEU A 49 2.83 0.65 -1.68
C LEU A 49 3.53 0.03 -2.86
N LEU A 50 3.12 0.46 -4.05
CA LEU A 50 3.77 0.05 -5.29
C LEU A 50 4.31 1.26 -6.03
N ARG A 51 5.37 1.01 -6.80
CA ARG A 51 5.91 1.91 -7.80
C ARG A 51 6.15 1.12 -9.07
N ASP A 52 5.43 1.49 -10.12
CA ASP A 52 5.63 0.93 -11.46
C ASP A 52 5.53 -0.61 -11.45
N GLY A 53 4.63 -1.15 -10.62
CA GLY A 53 4.39 -2.59 -10.43
C GLY A 53 5.24 -3.26 -9.35
N GLU A 54 6.29 -2.61 -8.84
CA GLU A 54 7.15 -3.15 -7.78
C GLU A 54 6.63 -2.80 -6.39
N ILE A 55 6.65 -3.77 -5.46
CA ILE A 55 6.23 -3.58 -4.07
C ILE A 55 7.35 -2.88 -3.29
N LEU A 56 7.09 -1.66 -2.84
CA LEU A 56 7.96 -0.90 -1.94
C LEU A 56 7.68 -1.19 -0.46
N LEU A 57 6.43 -1.55 -0.15
CA LEU A 57 5.96 -1.86 1.18
C LEU A 57 4.77 -2.83 1.08
N GLY A 58 4.71 -3.77 2.02
CA GLY A 58 3.71 -4.84 2.03
C GLY A 58 4.24 -6.10 1.37
N GLU A 59 3.39 -7.09 1.24
CA GLU A 59 3.72 -8.41 0.73
C GLU A 59 2.59 -8.95 -0.13
N ASN A 60 2.95 -9.81 -1.09
CA ASN A 60 1.97 -10.64 -1.79
C ASN A 60 1.79 -11.94 -1.01
N LEU A 61 0.56 -12.20 -0.59
CA LEU A 61 0.20 -13.36 0.22
C LEU A 61 0.23 -14.68 -0.58
N GLY A 62 0.30 -14.62 -1.91
CA GLY A 62 0.36 -15.79 -2.79
C GLY A 62 -0.94 -16.61 -2.85
N ALA A 63 -1.94 -16.25 -2.04
CA ALA A 63 -3.27 -16.85 -2.01
C ALA A 63 -4.32 -15.79 -1.65
N PRO A 64 -5.60 -16.00 -1.98
CA PRO A 64 -6.68 -15.12 -1.56
C PRO A 64 -6.74 -14.97 -0.04
N GLY A 65 -6.73 -13.73 0.44
CA GLY A 65 -6.83 -13.44 1.87
C GLY A 65 -6.52 -11.98 2.19
N ALA A 66 -7.03 -11.51 3.33
CA ALA A 66 -6.70 -10.19 3.86
C ALA A 66 -5.51 -10.32 4.84
N GLY A 67 -4.42 -9.61 4.57
CA GLY A 67 -3.27 -9.51 5.46
C GLY A 67 -3.00 -8.06 5.84
N CYS A 68 -2.45 -7.83 7.02
CA CYS A 68 -2.02 -6.51 7.46
C CYS A 68 -0.52 -6.36 7.21
N THR A 69 -0.11 -5.22 6.63
CA THR A 69 1.31 -4.86 6.59
C THR A 69 1.74 -4.42 7.99
N TRP A 70 2.46 -5.27 8.70
CA TRP A 70 2.90 -4.99 10.05
C TRP A 70 4.23 -5.70 10.38
N PRO A 71 5.17 -5.03 11.07
CA PRO A 71 5.13 -3.63 11.50
C PRO A 71 5.33 -2.64 10.34
N LEU A 72 4.76 -1.43 10.47
CA LEU A 72 5.11 -0.35 9.55
C LEU A 72 6.52 0.19 9.86
N PRO A 73 7.34 0.49 8.84
CA PRO A 73 8.55 1.30 9.05
C PRO A 73 8.16 2.70 9.55
N ASP A 74 9.12 3.39 10.17
CA ASP A 74 8.92 4.79 10.53
C ASP A 74 8.80 5.68 9.28
N ALA A 75 8.28 6.89 9.49
CA ALA A 75 7.99 7.85 8.44
C ALA A 75 9.24 8.20 7.61
N GLU A 76 10.41 8.34 8.22
CA GLU A 76 11.64 8.74 7.52
C GLU A 76 12.19 7.59 6.67
N THR A 77 12.23 6.38 7.23
CA THR A 77 12.63 5.17 6.51
C THR A 77 11.75 4.97 5.29
N LEU A 78 10.42 5.05 5.44
CA LEU A 78 9.51 4.89 4.32
C LEU A 78 9.69 6.00 3.27
N ARG A 79 9.89 7.25 3.71
CA ARG A 79 10.14 8.36 2.79
C ARG A 79 11.40 8.16 1.96
N LYS A 80 12.47 7.61 2.55
CA LYS A 80 13.71 7.27 1.82
C LYS A 80 13.45 6.20 0.77
N THR A 81 12.71 5.13 1.10
CA THR A 81 12.30 4.10 0.14
C THR A 81 11.50 4.67 -1.03
N ILE A 82 10.63 5.64 -0.76
CA ILE A 82 9.86 6.32 -1.81
C ILE A 82 10.71 7.34 -2.57
N SER A 83 11.75 7.93 -2.00
CA SER A 83 12.50 8.99 -2.69
C SER A 83 13.71 8.47 -3.48
N GLY A 84 14.16 7.24 -3.17
CA GLY A 84 15.14 6.49 -3.97
C GLY A 84 14.54 6.01 -5.28
#